data_AF-A0A5Q0BJN0-F1
#
_entry.id   AF-A0A5Q0BJN0-F1
#
_cell.length_a   1.000
_cell.length_b   1.000
_cell.length_c   1.000
_cell.angle_alpha   90.00
_cell.angle_beta   90.00
_cell.angle_gamma   90.00
#
_symmetry.space_group_name_H-M   'P 1'
#
loop_
_entity.id
_entity.type
_entity.pdbx_description
1 polymer ?
#
loop_
_entity_poly.entity_id
_entity_poly.type
_entity_poly.pdbx_seq_one_letter_code
_entity_poly.pdbx_strand_id
1 'polypeptide(L)'
;MIKKRAFLKVGAIALAAALTACGTHYPSAEQVVDRIGHNLDLNDAQKTKLETLKEKLIALRESAKPQREAAKLEIAELLTHPTLDRGRAEQLVLAHLHSTESNVSQVIALFGDFYDQLTPAQQKSLRERIVAHMDHNHLTAN
;
A
#
# COMPACT_ATOMS: atom_id res chain seq x y z
N MET A 1 -15.75 28.35 -23.95
CA MET A 1 -15.18 27.95 -22.65
C MET A 1 -14.80 26.47 -22.71
N ILE A 2 -13.50 26.19 -22.85
CA ILE A 2 -12.97 24.84 -23.06
C ILE A 2 -12.72 24.21 -21.68
N LYS A 3 -13.51 23.18 -21.33
CA LYS A 3 -13.36 22.40 -20.10
C LYS A 3 -12.07 21.55 -20.21
N LYS A 4 -11.04 21.92 -19.44
CA LYS A 4 -9.78 21.16 -19.36
C LYS A 4 -10.06 19.80 -18.72
N ARG A 5 -10.09 18.74 -19.54
CA ARG A 5 -10.10 17.34 -19.10
C ARG A 5 -8.68 16.95 -18.68
N ALA A 6 -8.41 16.96 -17.38
CA ALA A 6 -7.18 16.40 -16.85
C ALA A 6 -7.36 14.87 -16.73
N PHE A 7 -6.72 14.14 -17.64
CA PHE A 7 -6.46 12.72 -17.50
C PHE A 7 -5.55 12.50 -16.28
N LEU A 8 -6.10 12.06 -15.16
CA LEU A 8 -5.30 11.65 -14.01
C LEU A 8 -5.12 10.13 -14.06
N LYS A 9 -4.01 9.71 -14.67
CA LYS A 9 -3.48 8.34 -14.57
C LYS A 9 -2.95 8.12 -13.15
N VAL A 10 -2.88 6.85 -12.75
CA VAL A 10 -2.27 6.28 -11.52
C VAL A 10 -3.27 5.97 -10.39
N GLY A 11 -3.26 4.71 -9.95
CA GLY A 11 -3.19 4.33 -8.54
C GLY A 11 -4.25 3.37 -8.02
N ALA A 12 -3.89 2.08 -7.89
CA ALA A 12 -4.31 1.15 -6.84
C ALA A 12 -3.61 -0.23 -6.98
N ILE A 13 -2.50 -0.43 -6.27
CA ILE A 13 -1.87 -1.71 -5.93
C ILE A 13 -1.40 -1.50 -4.50
N ALA A 14 -1.97 -2.28 -3.59
CA ALA A 14 -1.34 -2.50 -2.31
C ALA A 14 -1.33 -3.98 -1.93
N LEU A 15 -1.79 -4.91 -2.80
CA LEU A 15 -1.94 -6.30 -2.38
C LEU A 15 -1.23 -7.37 -3.24
N ALA A 16 -0.43 -7.03 -4.25
CA ALA A 16 0.23 -8.06 -5.07
C ALA A 16 1.56 -7.60 -5.70
N ALA A 17 2.58 -7.31 -4.89
CA ALA A 17 3.89 -6.89 -5.43
C ALA A 17 5.10 -7.52 -4.71
N ALA A 18 4.98 -8.77 -4.25
CA ALA A 18 6.14 -9.49 -3.69
C ALA A 18 7.02 -10.18 -4.78
N LEU A 19 6.66 -10.18 -6.07
CA LEU A 19 7.41 -10.92 -7.10
C LEU A 19 7.79 -10.16 -8.39
N THR A 20 7.53 -8.86 -8.49
CA THR A 20 8.01 -8.06 -9.65
C THR A 20 8.72 -6.81 -9.18
N ALA A 21 10.02 -6.94 -8.93
CA ALA A 21 10.95 -5.83 -8.87
C ALA A 21 11.06 -5.19 -10.28
N CYS A 22 10.27 -4.15 -10.55
CA CYS A 22 10.47 -3.23 -11.67
C CYS A 22 9.80 -1.88 -11.38
N GLY A 23 10.62 -0.88 -11.06
CA GLY A 23 10.55 0.54 -11.49
C GLY A 23 9.27 1.38 -11.39
N THR A 24 8.08 0.84 -11.07
CA THR A 24 6.87 1.65 -10.99
C THR A 24 6.81 2.35 -9.64
N HIS A 25 6.82 3.68 -9.65
CA HIS A 25 6.57 4.53 -8.48
C HIS A 25 5.15 4.23 -7.99
N TYR A 26 5.03 3.28 -7.07
CA TYR A 26 3.74 2.89 -6.56
C TYR A 26 3.21 3.98 -5.62
N PRO A 27 1.98 4.50 -5.81
CA PRO A 27 1.43 5.45 -4.87
C PRO A 27 1.42 4.86 -3.48
N SER A 28 1.83 5.67 -2.51
CA SER A 28 1.85 5.25 -1.12
C SER A 28 0.42 5.00 -0.61
N ALA A 29 0.26 4.22 0.46
CA ALA A 29 -1.05 3.94 1.02
C ALA A 29 -1.83 5.23 1.35
N GLU A 30 -1.12 6.28 1.78
CA GLU A 30 -1.65 7.61 2.03
C GLU A 30 -2.23 8.25 0.75
N GLN A 31 -1.50 8.18 -0.36
CA GLN A 31 -1.97 8.70 -1.65
C GLN A 31 -3.19 7.93 -2.18
N VAL A 32 -3.28 6.63 -1.87
CA VAL A 32 -4.45 5.82 -2.20
C VAL A 32 -5.64 6.25 -1.35
N VAL A 33 -5.47 6.44 -0.04
CA VAL A 33 -6.52 6.89 0.89
C VAL A 33 -7.02 8.29 0.54
N ASP A 34 -6.13 9.24 0.26
CA ASP A 34 -6.50 10.60 -0.16
C ASP A 34 -7.32 10.60 -1.45
N ARG A 35 -6.97 9.73 -2.41
CA ARG A 35 -7.76 9.55 -3.63
C ARG A 35 -9.10 8.89 -3.36
N ILE A 36 -9.18 7.93 -2.44
CA ILE A 36 -10.44 7.30 -2.06
C ILE A 36 -11.40 8.36 -1.48
N GLY A 37 -10.91 9.24 -0.61
CA GLY A 37 -11.70 10.33 -0.02
C GLY A 37 -12.19 11.38 -1.00
N HIS A 38 -11.38 11.75 -1.98
CA HIS A 38 -11.80 12.68 -3.03
C HIS A 38 -12.84 12.08 -3.98
N ASN A 39 -12.79 10.77 -4.23
CA ASN A 39 -13.58 10.13 -5.29
C ASN A 39 -14.84 9.42 -4.78
N LEU A 40 -14.96 9.21 -3.47
CA LEU A 40 -16.20 8.77 -2.84
C LEU A 40 -16.95 10.00 -2.33
N ASP A 41 -18.24 10.07 -2.63
CA ASP A 41 -19.14 11.07 -2.05
C ASP A 41 -19.38 10.73 -0.57
N LEU A 42 -18.38 10.98 0.27
CA LEU A 42 -18.39 10.66 1.69
C LEU A 42 -19.11 11.74 2.49
N ASN A 43 -19.94 11.31 3.44
CA ASN A 43 -20.47 12.22 4.46
C ASN A 43 -19.38 12.58 5.50
N ASP A 44 -19.67 13.55 6.35
CA ASP A 44 -18.68 14.07 7.30
C ASP A 44 -18.18 13.00 8.29
N ALA A 45 -19.08 12.13 8.77
CA ALA A 45 -18.70 11.02 9.65
C ALA A 45 -17.77 10.01 8.96
N GLN A 46 -17.98 9.74 7.66
CA GLN A 46 -17.13 8.86 6.87
C GLN A 46 -15.77 9.49 6.56
N LYS A 47 -15.73 10.81 6.33
CA LYS A 47 -14.47 11.55 6.14
C LYS A 47 -13.60 11.52 7.39
N THR A 48 -14.16 11.77 8.58
CA THR A 48 -13.42 11.67 9.84
C THR A 48 -12.76 10.31 10.00
N LYS A 49 -13.46 9.23 9.64
CA LYS A 49 -12.92 7.88 9.76
C LYS A 49 -11.90 7.54 8.69
N LEU A 50 -12.03 8.10 7.50
CA LEU A 50 -10.99 8.03 6.47
C LEU A 50 -9.70 8.72 6.93
N GLU A 51 -9.79 9.87 7.60
CA GLU A 51 -8.62 10.53 8.19
C GLU A 51 -8.00 9.69 9.30
N THR A 52 -8.82 9.09 10.18
CA THR A 52 -8.32 8.13 11.18
C THR A 52 -7.63 6.92 10.53
N LEU A 53 -8.17 6.39 9.42
CA LEU A 53 -7.53 5.33 8.65
C LEU A 53 -6.17 5.79 8.12
N LYS A 54 -6.10 6.99 7.54
CA LYS A 54 -4.87 7.59 7.03
C LYS A 54 -3.82 7.73 8.13
N GLU A 55 -4.18 8.30 9.27
CA GLU A 55 -3.29 8.47 10.42
C GLU A 55 -2.71 7.12 10.90
N LYS A 56 -3.56 6.09 11.00
CA LYS A 56 -3.12 4.76 11.41
C LYS A 56 -2.19 4.10 10.39
N LEU A 57 -2.42 4.29 9.09
CA LEU A 57 -1.53 3.79 8.04
C LEU A 57 -0.17 4.51 8.05
N ILE A 58 -0.16 5.83 8.29
CA ILE A 58 1.08 6.60 8.45
C ILE A 58 1.85 6.09 9.68
N ALA A 59 1.15 5.91 10.81
CA ALA A 59 1.76 5.41 12.03
C ALA A 59 2.35 4.00 11.85
N LEU A 60 1.64 3.11 11.15
CA LEU A 60 2.13 1.77 10.82
C LEU A 60 3.37 1.81 9.92
N ARG A 61 3.40 2.71 8.93
CA ARG A 61 4.55 2.90 8.06
C ARG A 61 5.77 3.41 8.83
N GLU A 62 5.58 4.42 9.68
CA GLU A 62 6.65 4.98 10.50
C GLU A 62 7.15 3.98 11.56
N SER A 63 6.27 3.15 12.13
CA SER A 63 6.68 2.10 13.08
C SER A 63 7.53 1.00 12.42
N ALA A 64 7.33 0.74 11.12
CA ALA A 64 8.13 -0.20 10.35
C ALA A 64 9.49 0.37 9.89
N LYS A 65 9.69 1.68 9.96
CA LYS A 65 10.89 2.36 9.45
C LYS A 65 12.18 1.93 10.18
N PRO A 66 12.25 1.87 11.52
CA PRO A 66 13.46 1.43 12.21
C PRO A 66 13.89 0.02 11.81
N GLN A 67 12.92 -0.90 11.64
CA GLN A 67 13.20 -2.27 11.22
C GLN A 67 13.73 -2.33 9.78
N ARG A 68 13.21 -1.50 8.86
CA ARG A 68 13.76 -1.38 7.50
C ARG A 68 15.20 -0.85 7.50
N GLU A 69 15.50 0.15 8.32
CA GLU A 69 16.87 0.68 8.39
C GLU A 69 17.84 -0.32 9.02
N ALA A 70 17.42 -1.04 10.06
CA ALA A 70 18.20 -2.13 10.65
C ALA A 70 18.49 -3.24 9.62
N ALA A 71 17.47 -3.68 8.87
CA ALA A 71 17.65 -4.70 7.83
C ALA A 71 18.62 -4.25 6.73
N LYS A 72 18.60 -2.98 6.32
CA LYS A 72 19.57 -2.44 5.35
C LYS A 72 21.00 -2.47 5.88
N LEU A 73 21.20 -2.08 7.14
CA LEU A 73 22.52 -2.11 7.78
C LEU A 73 23.05 -3.55 7.87
N GLU A 74 22.18 -4.50 8.23
CA GLU A 74 22.58 -5.90 8.34
C GLU A 74 22.87 -6.54 6.98
N ILE A 75 22.10 -6.20 5.93
CA ILE A 75 22.43 -6.59 4.55
C ILE A 75 23.78 -6.00 4.14
N ALA A 76 24.03 -4.72 4.44
CA ALA A 76 25.31 -4.09 4.13
C ALA A 76 26.47 -4.79 4.83
N GLU A 77 26.30 -5.16 6.12
CA GLU A 77 27.28 -5.92 6.89
C GLU A 77 27.56 -7.30 6.28
N LEU A 78 26.51 -8.05 5.91
CA LEU A 78 26.64 -9.36 5.25
C LEU A 78 27.49 -9.30 3.98
N LEU A 79 27.38 -8.21 3.23
CA LEU A 79 28.11 -8.00 1.99
C LEU A 79 29.57 -7.57 2.20
N THR A 80 29.97 -7.21 3.42
CA THR A 80 31.38 -6.89 3.73
C THR A 80 32.24 -8.14 3.94
N HIS A 81 31.63 -9.30 4.19
CA HIS A 81 32.35 -10.55 4.42
C HIS A 81 32.84 -11.19 3.11
N PRO A 82 33.99 -11.91 3.12
CA PRO A 82 34.53 -12.60 1.94
C PRO A 82 33.58 -13.67 1.37
N THR A 83 32.69 -14.20 2.20
CA THR A 83 31.66 -15.17 1.84
C THR A 83 30.36 -14.77 2.48
N LEU A 84 29.25 -14.96 1.75
CA LEU A 84 27.91 -14.71 2.28
C LEU A 84 27.57 -15.72 3.40
N ASP A 85 27.27 -15.20 4.58
CA ASP A 85 26.65 -15.98 5.66
C ASP A 85 25.18 -16.26 5.32
N ARG A 86 24.92 -17.45 4.78
CA ARG A 86 23.58 -17.89 4.36
C ARG A 86 22.61 -18.00 5.52
N GLY A 87 23.08 -18.44 6.70
CA GLY A 87 22.22 -18.61 7.87
C GLY A 87 21.70 -17.27 8.38
N ARG A 88 22.58 -16.26 8.43
CA ARG A 88 22.19 -14.89 8.80
C ARG A 88 21.31 -14.23 7.74
N ALA A 89 21.57 -14.48 6.45
CA ALA A 89 20.68 -14.02 5.38
C ALA A 89 19.27 -14.63 5.46
N GLU A 90 19.15 -15.92 5.77
CA GLU A 90 17.85 -16.59 5.97
C GLU A 90 17.11 -16.01 7.18
N GLN A 91 17.80 -15.76 8.29
CA GLN A 91 17.22 -15.14 9.48
C GLN A 91 16.65 -13.74 9.18
N LEU A 92 17.37 -12.94 8.40
CA LEU A 92 16.90 -11.64 7.95
C LEU A 92 15.60 -11.72 7.14
N VAL A 93 15.53 -12.67 6.21
CA VAL A 93 14.32 -12.90 5.39
C VAL A 93 13.15 -13.32 6.27
N LEU A 94 13.37 -14.27 7.19
CA LEU A 94 12.32 -14.73 8.11
C LEU A 94 11.82 -13.59 9.02
N ALA A 95 12.71 -12.76 9.53
CA ALA A 95 12.34 -11.59 10.32
C ALA A 95 11.51 -10.57 9.50
N HIS A 96 11.87 -10.38 8.23
CA HIS A 96 11.10 -9.51 7.33
C HIS A 96 9.72 -10.08 7.01
N LEU A 97 9.61 -11.39 6.76
CA LEU A 97 8.34 -12.06 6.50
C LEU A 97 7.41 -11.93 7.70
N HIS A 98 7.90 -12.21 8.90
CA HIS A 98 7.09 -12.11 10.13
C HIS A 98 6.57 -10.68 10.38
N SER A 99 7.43 -9.67 10.17
CA SER A 99 7.01 -8.27 10.24
C SER A 99 5.96 -7.93 9.19
N THR A 100 6.17 -8.40 7.97
CA THR A 100 5.25 -8.17 6.85
C THR A 100 3.88 -8.79 7.13
N GLU A 101 3.81 -10.01 7.62
CA GLU A 101 2.55 -10.68 7.99
C GLU A 101 1.74 -9.87 9.01
N SER A 102 2.40 -9.36 10.06
CA SER A 102 1.77 -8.51 11.06
C SER A 102 1.24 -7.20 10.46
N ASN A 103 2.06 -6.53 9.65
CA ASN A 103 1.68 -5.26 9.01
C ASN A 103 0.51 -5.45 8.03
N VAL A 104 0.55 -6.51 7.21
CA VAL A 104 -0.53 -6.83 6.25
C VAL A 104 -1.84 -7.09 6.98
N SER A 105 -1.81 -7.86 8.07
CA SER A 105 -3.01 -8.16 8.87
C SER A 105 -3.64 -6.88 9.45
N GLN A 106 -2.81 -5.95 9.92
CA GLN A 106 -3.28 -4.65 10.42
C GLN A 106 -3.89 -3.79 9.30
N VAL A 107 -3.25 -3.73 8.13
CA VAL A 107 -3.79 -2.99 6.97
C VAL A 107 -5.15 -3.55 6.54
N ILE A 108 -5.29 -4.89 6.50
CA ILE A 108 -6.56 -5.56 6.17
C ILE A 108 -7.65 -5.16 7.17
N ALA A 109 -7.36 -5.22 8.47
CA ALA A 109 -8.31 -4.84 9.51
C ALA A 109 -8.76 -3.37 9.37
N LEU A 110 -7.81 -2.46 9.23
CA LEU A 110 -8.11 -1.02 9.09
C LEU A 110 -8.91 -0.70 7.84
N PHE A 111 -8.58 -1.32 6.71
CA PHE A 111 -9.33 -1.15 5.48
C PHE A 111 -10.74 -1.76 5.57
N GLY A 112 -10.86 -2.94 6.20
CA GLY A 112 -12.15 -3.59 6.46
C GLY A 112 -13.08 -2.70 7.28
N ASP A 113 -12.58 -2.16 8.39
CA ASP A 113 -13.33 -1.25 9.26
C ASP A 113 -13.87 -0.02 8.51
N PHE A 114 -13.09 0.54 7.57
CA PHE A 114 -13.55 1.64 6.72
C PHE A 114 -14.57 1.18 5.68
N TYR A 115 -14.30 0.07 5.00
CA TYR A 115 -15.15 -0.46 3.94
C TYR A 115 -16.56 -0.83 4.44
N ASP A 116 -16.66 -1.43 5.62
CA ASP A 116 -17.93 -1.88 6.21
C ASP A 116 -18.85 -0.71 6.60
N GLN A 117 -18.34 0.50 6.64
CA GLN A 117 -19.09 1.72 6.98
C GLN A 117 -19.50 2.53 5.76
N LEU A 118 -19.07 2.12 4.57
CA LEU A 118 -19.54 2.68 3.33
C LEU A 118 -20.96 2.18 3.03
N THR A 119 -21.75 3.02 2.38
CA THR A 119 -23.04 2.59 1.84
C THR A 119 -22.85 1.56 0.72
N PRO A 120 -23.85 0.73 0.39
CA PRO A 120 -23.75 -0.22 -0.71
C PRO A 120 -23.35 0.44 -2.05
N ALA A 121 -23.81 1.66 -2.31
CA ALA A 121 -23.44 2.43 -3.51
C ALA A 121 -21.97 2.87 -3.49
N GLN A 122 -21.47 3.34 -2.35
CA GLN A 122 -20.07 3.72 -2.17
C GLN A 122 -19.14 2.50 -2.29
N GLN A 123 -19.51 1.36 -1.69
CA GLN A 123 -18.75 0.11 -1.83
C GLN A 123 -18.70 -0.36 -3.29
N LYS A 124 -19.83 -0.29 -4.02
CA LYS A 124 -19.89 -0.63 -5.45
C LYS A 124 -18.94 0.26 -6.27
N SER A 125 -19.02 1.58 -6.09
CA SER A 125 -18.13 2.53 -6.76
C SER A 125 -16.65 2.25 -6.46
N LEU A 126 -16.32 1.93 -5.21
CA LEU A 126 -14.96 1.56 -4.83
C LEU A 126 -14.47 0.29 -5.55
N ARG A 127 -15.28 -0.79 -5.58
CA ARG A 127 -14.93 -2.04 -6.27
C ARG A 127 -14.77 -1.85 -7.78
N GLU A 128 -15.69 -1.16 -8.43
CA GLU A 128 -15.65 -0.91 -9.88
C GLU A 128 -14.36 -0.16 -10.27
N ARG A 129 -13.94 0.81 -9.46
CA ARG A 129 -12.71 1.56 -9.69
C ARG A 129 -11.45 0.71 -9.49
N ILE A 130 -11.43 -0.19 -8.50
CA ILE A 130 -10.32 -1.12 -8.27
C ILE A 130 -10.19 -2.07 -9.47
N VAL A 131 -11.29 -2.70 -9.90
CA VAL A 131 -11.30 -3.65 -11.04
C VAL A 131 -10.92 -2.95 -12.35
N ALA A 132 -11.53 -1.80 -12.65
CA ALA A 132 -11.21 -1.04 -13.86
C ALA A 132 -9.73 -0.61 -13.91
N HIS A 133 -9.11 -0.37 -12.75
CA HIS A 133 -7.68 -0.06 -12.69
C HIS A 133 -6.80 -1.29 -12.94
N MET A 134 -7.19 -2.45 -12.43
CA MET A 134 -6.47 -3.71 -12.68
C MET A 134 -6.46 -4.03 -14.18
N ASP A 135 -7.60 -3.91 -14.86
CA ASP A 135 -7.71 -4.16 -16.31
C ASP A 135 -6.84 -3.21 -17.14
N HIS A 136 -6.72 -1.94 -16.71
CA HIS A 136 -5.89 -0.96 -17.41
C HIS A 136 -4.38 -1.23 -17.31
N ASN A 137 -3.89 -1.83 -16.21
CA ASN A 137 -2.48 -2.17 -16.07
C ASN A 137 -2.08 -3.41 -16.90
N HIS A 138 -3.02 -4.33 -17.15
CA HIS A 138 -2.78 -5.51 -18.00
C HIS A 138 -2.58 -5.14 -19.48
N LEU A 139 -3.20 -4.07 -19.96
CA LEU A 139 -3.05 -3.61 -21.37
C LEU A 139 -1.74 -2.86 -21.65
N THR A 140 -0.99 -2.46 -20.61
CA THR A 140 0.30 -1.76 -20.75
C THR A 140 1.52 -2.66 -20.54
N ALA A 141 1.30 -3.96 -20.34
CA ALA A 141 2.35 -4.94 -20.06
C ALA A 141 2.74 -5.83 -21.27
N ASN A 142 2.26 -5.52 -22.48
CA ASN A 142 2.67 -6.15 -23.75
C ASN A 142 3.44 -5.18 -24.62
#